data_AF-A0A170UG71-F1
#
_entry.id   AF-A0A170UG71-F1
#
_cell.length_a   1.000
_cell.length_b   1.000
_cell.length_c   1.000
_cell.angle_alpha   90.00
_cell.angle_beta   90.00
_cell.angle_gamma   90.00
#
_symmetry.space_group_name_H-M   'P 1'
#
loop_
_entity.id
_entity.type
_entity.pdbx_description
1 polymer ?
#
loop_
_entity_poly.entity_id
_entity_poly.type
_entity_poly.pdbx_seq_one_letter_code
_entity_poly.pdbx_strand_id
1 'polypeptide(L)'
;MGCALAALIAVLLTGCRQMSGSAGPGTLSGGAPARSFGQDTVFLAVNECSSFGTTSFTEAPCSSERAAARVIARHDGRPDDGPPCPPTTDFVLHIGTQPAADGKGVIPQGYACMRNLQPPHPGDPGGGGGPRTIVGDCVHSAGPGQVRETACDGSGEREPEYQVTRAVRSRAQCPASTALYVQLGGEEPVGCARRL
;
A
#
# COMPACT_ATOMS: atom_id res chain seq x y z
N MET A 1 -62.60 -27.98 31.50
CA MET A 1 -61.81 -26.84 30.98
C MET A 1 -60.89 -27.39 29.91
N GLY A 2 -61.21 -27.36 28.61
CA GLY A 2 -61.21 -26.17 27.72
C GLY A 2 -59.77 -25.93 27.25
N CYS A 3 -59.37 -25.75 25.98
CA CYS A 3 -60.02 -25.64 24.67
C CYS A 3 -58.95 -25.94 23.60
N ALA A 4 -59.39 -26.33 22.40
CA ALA A 4 -58.59 -26.59 21.20
C ALA A 4 -58.05 -25.32 20.51
N LEU A 5 -56.98 -25.46 19.70
CA LEU A 5 -56.56 -24.66 18.53
C LEU A 5 -55.27 -25.34 17.96
N ALA A 6 -55.23 -26.10 16.84
CA ALA A 6 -55.36 -25.73 15.42
C ALA A 6 -54.50 -24.50 15.02
N ALA A 7 -53.76 -24.40 13.91
CA ALA A 7 -53.21 -25.25 12.87
C ALA A 7 -52.33 -24.31 11.98
N LEU A 8 -51.48 -24.90 11.11
CA LEU A 8 -50.95 -24.31 9.85
C LEU A 8 -49.91 -23.17 9.92
N ILE A 9 -48.64 -23.51 9.68
CA ILE A 9 -47.60 -22.57 9.21
C ILE A 9 -47.47 -22.73 7.69
N ALA A 10 -47.82 -21.68 6.96
CA ALA A 10 -47.71 -21.59 5.50
C ALA A 10 -46.26 -21.27 5.09
N VAL A 11 -45.69 -22.10 4.21
CA VAL A 11 -44.42 -21.86 3.51
C VAL A 11 -44.67 -20.89 2.36
N LEU A 12 -44.10 -19.69 2.42
CA LEU A 12 -44.08 -18.75 1.30
C LEU A 12 -42.74 -18.88 0.57
N LEU A 13 -42.74 -19.58 -0.56
CA LEU A 13 -41.69 -19.54 -1.59
C LEU A 13 -42.09 -18.47 -2.62
N THR A 14 -41.55 -17.25 -2.48
CA THR A 14 -41.62 -16.22 -3.52
C THR A 14 -40.28 -16.14 -4.24
N GLY A 15 -40.27 -16.61 -5.50
CA GLY A 15 -39.10 -16.60 -6.38
C GLY A 15 -38.76 -15.21 -6.90
N CYS A 16 -37.47 -14.88 -6.96
CA CYS A 16 -36.97 -13.70 -7.66
C CYS A 16 -36.79 -14.02 -9.15
N ARG A 17 -37.60 -13.35 -9.98
CA ARG A 17 -37.54 -13.34 -11.45
C ARG A 17 -36.21 -12.73 -11.94
N GLN A 18 -35.55 -13.42 -12.87
CA GLN A 18 -34.59 -12.81 -13.80
C GLN A 18 -35.34 -11.86 -14.74
N MET A 19 -34.83 -10.64 -14.91
CA MET A 19 -35.30 -9.70 -15.92
C MET A 19 -34.12 -9.38 -16.84
N SER A 20 -34.10 -10.01 -18.01
CA SER A 20 -33.21 -9.66 -19.12
C SER A 20 -33.69 -8.35 -19.76
N GLY A 21 -32.76 -7.41 -19.90
CA GLY A 21 -32.61 -6.48 -21.03
C GLY A 21 -33.78 -5.56 -21.42
N SER A 22 -33.57 -4.26 -21.25
CA SER A 22 -34.06 -3.24 -22.19
C SER A 22 -32.99 -2.18 -22.40
N ALA A 23 -32.47 -2.14 -23.63
CA ALA A 23 -31.59 -1.10 -24.13
C ALA A 23 -32.37 0.19 -24.37
N GLY A 24 -31.88 1.30 -23.85
CA GLY A 24 -32.30 2.65 -24.22
C GLY A 24 -31.08 3.47 -24.67
N PRO A 25 -31.14 4.20 -25.80
CA PRO A 25 -30.05 5.05 -26.23
C PRO A 25 -30.17 6.42 -25.55
N GLY A 26 -29.15 6.79 -24.77
CA GLY A 26 -29.12 8.05 -24.02
C GLY A 26 -27.70 8.46 -23.63
N THR A 27 -27.03 9.13 -24.55
CA THR A 27 -26.14 10.29 -24.37
C THR A 27 -25.05 10.24 -23.27
N LEU A 28 -23.82 9.99 -23.72
CA LEU A 28 -22.53 10.60 -23.30
C LEU A 28 -22.33 10.89 -21.80
N SER A 29 -21.85 9.88 -21.08
CA SER A 29 -21.04 10.10 -19.88
C SER A 29 -19.68 9.45 -20.11
N GLY A 30 -18.65 10.27 -20.31
CA GLY A 30 -17.26 9.86 -20.43
C GLY A 30 -16.71 9.35 -19.10
N GLY A 31 -17.26 8.27 -18.58
CA GLY A 31 -16.56 7.43 -17.61
C GLY A 31 -15.58 6.57 -18.41
N ALA A 32 -14.29 6.72 -18.13
CA ALA A 32 -13.31 5.75 -18.60
C ALA A 32 -13.83 4.34 -18.29
N PRO A 33 -13.68 3.36 -19.20
CA PRO A 33 -14.15 2.01 -18.92
C PRO A 33 -13.52 1.57 -17.60
N ALA A 34 -14.36 1.21 -16.63
CA ALA A 34 -13.90 0.51 -15.45
C ALA A 34 -13.18 -0.74 -15.95
N ARG A 35 -11.84 -0.73 -15.92
CA ARG A 35 -11.05 -1.92 -16.24
C ARG A 35 -11.59 -3.04 -15.37
N SER A 36 -11.87 -4.18 -15.97
CA SER A 36 -12.34 -5.34 -15.24
C SER A 36 -11.22 -5.78 -14.30
N PHE A 37 -11.39 -5.49 -13.01
CA PHE A 37 -10.56 -5.98 -11.92
C PHE A 37 -10.43 -7.51 -12.03
N GLY A 38 -9.20 -8.02 -11.96
CA GLY A 38 -8.90 -9.45 -12.07
C GLY A 38 -8.85 -10.01 -13.50
N GLN A 39 -8.88 -9.19 -14.56
CA GLN A 39 -8.56 -9.65 -15.93
C GLN A 39 -7.09 -9.42 -16.33
N ASP A 40 -6.33 -8.68 -15.54
CA ASP A 40 -4.91 -8.54 -15.75
C ASP A 40 -4.19 -9.82 -15.31
N THR A 41 -3.24 -10.27 -16.15
CA THR A 41 -2.45 -11.49 -15.90
C THR A 41 -1.54 -11.38 -14.65
N VAL A 42 -1.45 -10.19 -14.06
CA VAL A 42 -0.57 -9.88 -12.93
C VAL A 42 -1.41 -9.31 -11.79
N PHE A 43 -1.49 -10.07 -10.70
CA PHE A 43 -2.06 -9.61 -9.45
C PHE A 43 -1.28 -8.42 -8.89
N LEU A 44 -2.01 -7.37 -8.51
CA LEU A 44 -1.52 -6.08 -8.05
C LEU A 44 -0.55 -5.47 -9.07
N ALA A 45 -1.02 -5.34 -10.31
CA ALA A 45 -0.32 -4.58 -11.34
C ALA A 45 -0.17 -3.09 -10.95
N VAL A 46 0.75 -2.38 -11.61
CA VAL A 46 0.97 -0.95 -11.35
C VAL A 46 -0.32 -0.16 -11.60
N ASN A 47 -0.68 0.70 -10.64
CA ASN A 47 -1.93 1.46 -10.54
C ASN A 47 -3.18 0.71 -10.08
N GLU A 48 -3.11 -0.61 -9.89
CA GLU A 48 -4.19 -1.33 -9.24
C GLU A 48 -4.24 -1.02 -7.74
N CYS A 49 -5.44 -1.14 -7.16
CA CYS A 49 -5.66 -0.88 -5.75
C CYS A 49 -5.92 -2.15 -4.97
N SER A 50 -5.47 -2.18 -3.73
CA SER A 50 -5.76 -3.22 -2.77
C SER A 50 -6.72 -2.73 -1.70
N SER A 51 -7.53 -3.64 -1.17
CA SER A 51 -8.31 -3.42 0.04
C SER A 51 -7.46 -3.42 1.31
N PHE A 52 -8.04 -2.96 2.43
CA PHE A 52 -7.46 -3.07 3.77
C PHE A 52 -7.44 -4.53 4.25
N GLY A 53 -6.32 -4.96 4.86
CA GLY A 53 -6.21 -6.24 5.55
C GLY A 53 -4.85 -6.39 6.22
N THR A 54 -4.78 -7.10 7.33
CA THR A 54 -3.51 -7.42 8.01
C THR A 54 -2.96 -8.79 7.61
N THR A 55 -3.79 -9.64 7.01
CA THR A 55 -3.47 -11.04 6.69
C THR A 55 -3.83 -11.44 5.26
N SER A 56 -4.67 -10.68 4.57
CA SER A 56 -5.00 -10.91 3.16
C SER A 56 -5.27 -9.59 2.46
N PHE A 57 -4.59 -9.35 1.35
CA PHE A 57 -4.78 -8.21 0.47
C PHE A 57 -5.51 -8.68 -0.77
N THR A 58 -6.60 -8.02 -1.12
CA THR A 58 -7.37 -8.32 -2.34
C THR A 58 -7.42 -7.11 -3.23
N GLU A 59 -7.36 -7.34 -4.54
CA GLU A 59 -7.62 -6.27 -5.50
C GLU A 59 -9.02 -5.68 -5.28
N ALA A 60 -9.10 -4.36 -5.36
CA ALA A 60 -10.32 -3.61 -5.24
C ALA A 60 -10.31 -2.45 -6.24
N PRO A 61 -11.49 -2.01 -6.73
CA PRO A 61 -11.56 -0.79 -7.49
C PRO A 61 -10.99 0.39 -6.73
N CYS A 62 -10.09 1.17 -7.34
CA CYS A 62 -9.53 2.36 -6.68
C CYS A 62 -10.60 3.39 -6.28
N SER A 63 -11.76 3.38 -6.94
CA SER A 63 -12.92 4.21 -6.59
C SER A 63 -13.81 3.58 -5.50
N SER A 64 -13.51 2.36 -5.07
CA SER A 64 -14.25 1.68 -4.00
C SER A 64 -13.86 2.24 -2.65
N GLU A 65 -14.84 2.38 -1.76
CA GLU A 65 -14.61 2.69 -0.35
C GLU A 65 -13.75 1.63 0.36
N ARG A 66 -13.63 0.42 -0.21
CA ARG A 66 -12.77 -0.64 0.31
C ARG A 66 -11.31 -0.46 -0.06
N ALA A 67 -10.99 0.36 -1.07
CA ALA A 67 -9.62 0.53 -1.52
C ALA A 67 -8.80 1.35 -0.50
N ALA A 68 -7.66 0.79 -0.12
CA ALA A 68 -6.79 1.31 0.92
C ALA A 68 -5.52 1.93 0.34
N ALA A 69 -4.94 1.27 -0.65
CA ALA A 69 -3.65 1.63 -1.22
C ALA A 69 -3.59 1.26 -2.70
N ARG A 70 -2.76 2.00 -3.44
CA ARG A 70 -2.46 1.80 -4.85
C ARG A 70 -1.03 1.31 -5.02
N VAL A 71 -0.83 0.40 -5.97
CA VAL A 71 0.49 -0.07 -6.38
C VAL A 71 1.20 1.04 -7.18
N ILE A 72 2.36 1.48 -6.71
CA ILE A 72 3.21 2.46 -7.42
C ILE A 72 4.41 1.82 -8.12
N ALA A 73 4.76 0.59 -7.74
CA ALA A 73 5.70 -0.26 -8.47
C ALA A 73 5.43 -1.75 -8.16
N ARG A 74 5.70 -2.64 -9.13
CA ARG A 74 5.54 -4.09 -9.02
C ARG A 74 6.80 -4.76 -9.57
N HIS A 75 7.36 -5.68 -8.79
CA HIS A 75 8.60 -6.38 -9.11
C HIS A 75 8.49 -7.87 -8.82
N ASP A 76 9.02 -8.71 -9.70
CA ASP A 76 9.03 -10.16 -9.49
C ASP A 76 10.16 -10.60 -8.56
N GLY A 77 10.01 -11.78 -7.95
CA GLY A 77 11.00 -12.33 -7.03
C GLY A 77 10.93 -11.74 -5.62
N ARG A 78 12.06 -11.77 -4.91
CA ARG A 78 12.15 -11.31 -3.52
C ARG A 78 12.57 -9.84 -3.47
N PRO A 79 12.05 -9.04 -2.51
CA PRO A 79 12.50 -7.65 -2.32
C PRO A 79 14.01 -7.50 -2.12
N ASP A 80 14.65 -8.46 -1.46
CA ASP A 80 16.09 -8.43 -1.16
C ASP A 80 16.97 -8.54 -2.42
N ASP A 81 16.44 -9.16 -3.48
CA ASP A 81 17.17 -9.44 -4.73
C ASP A 81 16.73 -8.50 -5.88
N GLY A 82 15.74 -7.66 -5.64
CA GLY A 82 15.08 -6.84 -6.65
C GLY A 82 15.39 -5.34 -6.54
N PRO A 83 14.88 -4.53 -7.49
CA PRO A 83 15.00 -3.08 -7.43
C PRO A 83 14.35 -2.52 -6.15
N PRO A 84 14.94 -1.48 -5.52
CA PRO A 84 14.32 -0.86 -4.37
C PRO A 84 13.01 -0.18 -4.77
N CYS A 85 12.04 -0.20 -3.85
CA CYS A 85 10.81 0.56 -4.03
C CYS A 85 11.06 2.06 -4.23
N PRO A 86 10.15 2.78 -4.92
CA PRO A 86 10.20 4.23 -5.01
C PRO A 86 10.32 4.89 -3.62
N PRO A 87 11.01 6.03 -3.49
CA PRO A 87 11.22 6.70 -2.20
C PRO A 87 9.94 6.96 -1.39
N THR A 88 8.84 7.32 -2.05
CA THR A 88 7.55 7.67 -1.41
C THR A 88 6.62 6.47 -1.18
N THR A 89 7.18 5.26 -1.05
CA THR A 89 6.41 4.06 -0.78
C THR A 89 5.97 4.07 0.68
N ASP A 90 4.69 3.81 0.96
CA ASP A 90 4.18 3.77 2.32
C ASP A 90 4.45 2.41 2.98
N PHE A 91 4.35 1.32 2.21
CA PHE A 91 4.67 -0.04 2.68
C PHE A 91 4.90 -0.99 1.51
N VAL A 92 5.49 -2.15 1.79
CA VAL A 92 5.74 -3.21 0.80
C VAL A 92 4.85 -4.40 1.07
N LEU A 93 4.13 -4.86 0.04
CA LEU A 93 3.41 -6.13 0.07
C LEU A 93 4.24 -7.23 -0.57
N HIS A 94 4.45 -8.31 0.16
CA HIS A 94 5.10 -9.52 -0.34
C HIS A 94 4.03 -10.42 -0.97
N ILE A 95 4.22 -10.77 -2.23
CA ILE A 95 3.31 -11.60 -3.00
C ILE A 95 3.95 -12.98 -3.12
N GLY A 96 3.36 -13.97 -2.43
CA GLY A 96 3.76 -15.36 -2.58
C GLY A 96 3.20 -15.97 -3.87
N THR A 97 3.86 -17.03 -4.34
CA THR A 97 3.33 -17.86 -5.44
C THR A 97 1.97 -18.43 -5.03
N GLN A 98 0.94 -18.19 -5.84
CA GLN A 98 -0.42 -18.64 -5.54
C GLN A 98 -1.21 -18.94 -6.84
N PRO A 99 -2.27 -19.77 -6.79
CA PRO A 99 -3.13 -19.98 -7.96
C PRO A 99 -3.77 -18.69 -8.44
N ALA A 100 -3.92 -18.52 -9.76
CA ALA A 100 -4.71 -17.42 -10.32
C ALA A 100 -6.20 -17.55 -9.92
N ALA A 101 -6.91 -16.43 -9.84
CA ALA A 101 -8.31 -16.40 -9.38
C ALA A 101 -9.27 -17.17 -10.30
N ASP A 102 -8.94 -17.31 -11.58
CA ASP A 102 -9.69 -18.09 -12.57
C ASP A 102 -9.35 -19.60 -12.54
N GLY A 103 -8.47 -20.01 -11.62
CA GLY A 103 -7.99 -21.38 -11.49
C GLY A 103 -7.08 -21.84 -12.64
N LYS A 104 -6.68 -20.95 -13.56
CA LYS A 104 -5.85 -21.27 -14.71
C LYS A 104 -4.52 -20.51 -14.65
N GLY A 105 -3.53 -21.18 -14.06
CA GLY A 105 -2.17 -20.64 -13.96
C GLY A 105 -1.82 -20.22 -12.54
N VAL A 106 -0.71 -19.51 -12.42
CA VAL A 106 -0.06 -19.19 -11.15
C VAL A 106 0.35 -17.72 -11.17
N ILE A 107 0.01 -16.99 -10.11
CA ILE A 107 0.57 -15.68 -9.82
C ILE A 107 2.00 -15.91 -9.33
N PRO A 108 3.02 -15.40 -10.03
CA PRO A 108 4.41 -15.57 -9.63
C PRO A 108 4.70 -14.79 -8.35
N GLN A 109 5.68 -15.28 -7.58
CA GLN A 109 6.23 -14.55 -6.45
C GLN A 109 6.71 -13.15 -6.88
N GLY A 110 6.49 -12.15 -6.02
CA GLY A 110 6.93 -10.78 -6.23
C GLY A 110 6.70 -9.90 -5.02
N TYR A 111 6.79 -8.60 -5.24
CA TYR A 111 6.42 -7.59 -4.25
C TYR A 111 5.87 -6.34 -4.92
N ALA A 112 4.96 -5.68 -4.21
CA ALA A 112 4.33 -4.44 -4.64
C ALA A 112 4.68 -3.32 -3.66
N CYS A 113 5.16 -2.20 -4.21
CA CYS A 113 5.41 -0.98 -3.48
C CYS A 113 4.09 -0.21 -3.43
N MET A 114 3.55 -0.03 -2.24
CA MET A 114 2.20 0.50 -2.04
C MET A 114 2.23 1.95 -1.59
N ARG A 115 1.24 2.72 -2.03
CA ARG A 115 0.95 4.07 -1.57
C ARG A 115 -0.47 4.10 -1.05
N ASN A 116 -0.69 4.51 0.20
CA ASN A 116 -2.03 4.69 0.73
C ASN A 116 -2.83 5.66 -0.16
N LEU A 117 -4.12 5.43 -0.29
CA LEU A 117 -5.01 6.37 -0.98
C LEU A 117 -5.34 7.58 -0.12
N GLN A 118 -5.24 7.45 1.20
CA GLN A 118 -5.51 8.49 2.19
C GLN A 118 -4.38 8.57 3.22
N PRO A 119 -4.18 9.74 3.87
CA PRO A 119 -3.26 9.86 4.98
C PRO A 119 -3.59 8.89 6.14
N PRO A 120 -2.60 8.50 6.96
CA PRO A 120 -1.20 8.94 6.90
C PRO A 120 -0.42 8.28 5.76
N HIS A 121 0.65 8.96 5.33
CA HIS A 121 1.58 8.49 4.31
C HIS A 121 2.97 8.29 4.92
N PRO A 122 3.27 7.10 5.48
CA PRO A 122 4.56 6.80 6.09
C PRO A 122 5.78 7.06 5.20
N GLY A 123 5.64 6.94 3.87
CA GLY A 123 6.72 7.17 2.92
C GLY A 123 6.95 8.64 2.55
N ASP A 124 6.12 9.57 3.05
CA ASP A 124 6.36 11.00 2.84
C ASP A 124 7.43 11.51 3.79
N PRO A 125 8.20 12.56 3.39
CA PRO A 125 9.18 13.19 4.25
C PRO A 125 8.62 13.52 5.64
N GLY A 126 9.16 12.85 6.65
CA GLY A 126 8.78 13.02 8.05
C GLY A 126 7.49 12.33 8.49
N GLY A 127 6.83 11.57 7.61
CA GLY A 127 5.68 10.73 7.97
C GLY A 127 6.09 9.57 8.88
N GLY A 128 7.28 9.01 8.64
CA GLY A 128 7.86 7.92 9.42
C GLY A 128 7.20 6.57 9.18
N GLY A 129 8.02 5.52 9.06
CA GLY A 129 7.54 4.14 8.95
C GLY A 129 7.39 3.62 7.52
N GLY A 130 7.84 4.39 6.53
CA GLY A 130 8.04 3.88 5.17
C GLY A 130 9.15 2.82 5.13
N PRO A 131 9.27 2.07 4.02
CA PRO A 131 10.33 1.09 3.85
C PRO A 131 11.69 1.73 3.51
N ARG A 132 11.75 3.04 3.30
CA ARG A 132 12.94 3.75 2.87
C ARG A 132 13.08 5.10 3.56
N THR A 133 14.28 5.35 4.07
CA THR A 133 14.68 6.66 4.56
C THR A 133 15.05 7.58 3.42
N ILE A 134 14.49 8.77 3.43
CA ILE A 134 14.64 9.82 2.42
C ILE A 134 14.97 11.16 3.08
N VAL A 135 15.22 12.17 2.25
CA VAL A 135 15.44 13.53 2.75
C VAL A 135 14.14 14.08 3.33
N GLY A 136 14.24 14.67 4.52
CA GLY A 136 13.16 15.22 5.31
C GLY A 136 12.71 14.30 6.45
N ASP A 137 13.09 13.02 6.43
CA ASP A 137 12.74 12.07 7.48
C ASP A 137 13.48 12.32 8.77
N CYS A 138 12.82 11.94 9.86
CA CYS A 138 13.37 11.95 11.18
C CYS A 138 13.75 10.54 11.61
N VAL A 139 14.89 10.44 12.30
CA VAL A 139 15.43 9.17 12.77
C VAL A 139 15.84 9.27 14.22
N HIS A 140 15.81 8.14 14.91
CA HIS A 140 16.36 7.96 16.24
C HIS A 140 17.41 6.85 16.24
N SER A 141 18.30 6.87 17.23
CA SER A 141 19.29 5.83 17.42
C SER A 141 18.60 4.51 17.81
N ALA A 142 18.91 3.41 17.10
CA ALA A 142 18.30 2.09 17.33
C ALA A 142 19.33 1.03 17.80
N GLY A 143 20.56 1.46 18.06
CA GLY A 143 21.67 0.60 18.47
C GLY A 143 22.98 1.04 17.83
N PRO A 144 24.09 0.33 18.08
CA PRO A 144 25.39 0.67 17.51
C PRO A 144 25.33 0.75 15.98
N GLY A 145 25.56 1.94 15.43
CA GLY A 145 25.58 2.20 13.99
C GLY A 145 24.23 2.06 13.28
N GLN A 146 23.12 1.91 14.01
CA GLN A 146 21.79 1.70 13.45
C GLN A 146 20.87 2.86 13.82
N VAL A 147 20.08 3.27 12.84
CA VAL A 147 19.04 4.28 13.00
C VAL A 147 17.73 3.69 12.51
N ARG A 148 16.62 4.15 13.09
CA ARG A 148 15.28 3.84 12.62
C ARG A 148 14.52 5.14 12.42
N GLU A 149 13.68 5.15 11.41
CA GLU A 149 12.74 6.24 11.18
C GLU A 149 11.72 6.34 12.30
N THR A 150 11.24 7.56 12.50
CA THR A 150 10.07 7.87 13.31
C THR A 150 9.40 9.12 12.73
N ALA A 151 8.12 9.32 13.06
CA ALA A 151 7.39 10.50 12.64
C ALA A 151 8.05 11.77 13.20
N CYS A 152 8.27 12.76 12.33
CA CYS A 152 8.93 14.01 12.72
C CYS A 152 8.12 14.86 13.70
N ASP A 153 6.80 14.66 13.77
CA ASP A 153 5.91 15.36 14.70
C ASP A 153 5.91 14.76 16.13
N GLY A 154 6.69 13.68 16.35
CA GLY A 154 6.76 13.01 17.65
C GLY A 154 5.61 12.05 17.94
N SER A 155 4.72 11.78 16.97
CA SER A 155 3.61 10.83 17.13
C SER A 155 4.04 9.36 17.11
N GLY A 156 5.28 9.07 16.72
CA GLY A 156 5.84 7.72 16.69
C GLY A 156 6.16 7.17 18.08
N GLU A 157 6.51 5.87 18.16
CA GLU A 157 6.87 5.19 19.41
C GLU A 157 8.10 5.80 20.12
N ARG A 158 8.94 6.48 19.34
CA ARG A 158 10.20 7.09 19.79
C ARG A 158 10.25 8.53 19.27
N GLU A 159 10.69 9.44 20.13
CA GLU A 159 10.90 10.83 19.73
C GLU A 159 12.01 10.93 18.65
N PRO A 160 11.86 11.85 17.68
CA PRO A 160 12.87 12.06 16.65
C PRO A 160 14.12 12.74 17.23
N GLU A 161 15.30 12.19 16.95
CA GLU A 161 16.58 12.73 17.45
C GLU A 161 17.33 13.55 16.38
N TYR A 162 17.18 13.16 15.11
CA TYR A 162 17.83 13.79 13.98
C TYR A 162 16.88 13.89 12.79
N GLN A 163 17.11 14.86 11.91
CA GLN A 163 16.43 14.99 10.63
C GLN A 163 17.44 14.91 9.49
N VAL A 164 17.18 14.05 8.50
CA VAL A 164 17.96 13.99 7.25
C VAL A 164 17.62 15.22 6.41
N THR A 165 18.58 16.12 6.22
CA THR A 165 18.32 17.40 5.52
C THR A 165 18.84 17.43 4.10
N ARG A 166 19.71 16.49 3.74
CA ARG A 166 20.32 16.42 2.41
C ARG A 166 20.75 14.99 2.10
N ALA A 167 20.70 14.63 0.82
CA ALA A 167 21.37 13.45 0.28
C ALA A 167 22.54 13.93 -0.59
N VAL A 168 23.68 13.27 -0.50
CA VAL A 168 24.88 13.57 -1.31
C VAL A 168 25.61 12.28 -1.70
N ARG A 169 26.53 12.37 -2.65
CA ARG A 169 27.33 11.22 -3.12
C ARG A 169 28.39 10.78 -2.12
N SER A 170 28.93 11.69 -1.31
CA SER A 170 29.98 11.40 -0.33
C SER A 170 29.89 12.30 0.89
N ARG A 171 30.38 11.81 2.04
CA ARG A 171 30.35 12.53 3.33
C ARG A 171 31.01 13.92 3.27
N ALA A 172 32.04 14.10 2.43
CA ALA A 172 32.73 15.38 2.27
C ALA A 172 31.84 16.50 1.70
N GLN A 173 30.70 16.15 1.08
CA GLN A 173 29.75 17.11 0.51
C GLN A 173 28.63 17.49 1.49
N CYS A 174 28.60 16.86 2.67
CA CYS A 174 27.65 17.21 3.70
C CYS A 174 27.99 18.58 4.33
N PRO A 175 26.99 19.38 4.74
CA PRO A 175 27.22 20.61 5.48
C PRO A 175 27.98 20.36 6.79
N ALA A 176 28.73 21.36 7.26
CA ALA A 176 29.44 21.28 8.55
C ALA A 176 28.51 21.08 9.76
N SER A 177 27.22 21.41 9.63
CA SER A 177 26.18 21.16 10.64
C SER A 177 25.72 19.71 10.74
N THR A 178 26.27 18.81 9.92
CA THR A 178 25.91 17.39 9.92
C THR A 178 26.39 16.72 11.20
N ALA A 179 25.46 16.21 11.98
CA ALA A 179 25.71 15.52 13.24
C ALA A 179 25.70 13.99 13.08
N LEU A 180 25.06 13.48 12.02
CA LEU A 180 24.90 12.05 11.77
C LEU A 180 24.88 11.79 10.25
N TYR A 181 25.57 10.74 9.83
CA TYR A 181 25.51 10.23 8.45
C TYR A 181 24.58 9.03 8.40
N VAL A 182 23.58 9.07 7.53
CA VAL A 182 22.61 8.00 7.33
C VAL A 182 22.86 7.35 5.98
N GLN A 183 22.84 6.02 5.92
CA GLN A 183 22.90 5.30 4.64
C GLN A 183 21.53 5.40 3.96
N LEU A 184 21.49 6.04 2.80
CA LEU A 184 20.31 6.14 1.94
C LEU A 184 20.48 5.21 0.72
N GLY A 185 19.40 4.98 -0.01
CA GLY A 185 19.45 4.30 -1.31
C GLY A 185 19.49 5.28 -2.49
N GLY A 186 19.94 4.80 -3.66
CA GLY A 186 20.02 5.58 -4.89
C GLY A 186 21.40 6.22 -5.13
N GLU A 187 21.46 7.17 -6.06
CA GLU A 187 22.70 7.80 -6.53
C GLU A 187 23.38 8.72 -5.51
N GLU A 188 22.65 9.13 -4.48
CA GLU A 188 23.13 9.97 -3.37
C GLU A 188 23.01 9.22 -2.04
N PRO A 189 23.88 8.22 -1.81
CA PRO A 189 23.72 7.25 -0.72
C PRO A 189 24.02 7.83 0.67
N VAL A 190 24.48 9.07 0.79
CA VAL A 190 24.86 9.66 2.08
C VAL A 190 23.84 10.71 2.50
N GLY A 191 23.04 10.39 3.51
CA GLY A 191 22.15 11.31 4.19
C GLY A 191 22.90 12.16 5.22
N CYS A 192 22.80 13.48 5.10
CA CYS A 192 23.36 14.44 6.04
C CYS A 192 22.28 14.84 7.06
N ALA A 193 22.35 14.30 8.27
CA ALA A 193 21.36 14.54 9.30
C ALA A 193 21.85 15.55 10.35
N ARG A 194 20.97 16.47 10.74
CA ARG A 194 21.18 17.42 11.85
C ARG A 194 20.43 16.95 13.09
N ARG A 195 20.88 17.36 14.27
CA ARG A 195 20.09 17.18 15.51
C ARG A 195 18.83 18.04 15.45
N LEU A 196 17.75 17.51 16.02
CA LEU A 196 16.50 18.23 16.29
C LEU A 196 16.53 18.88 17.67
#